data_AF-A0A379S071-F1
#
_entry.id   AF-A0A379S071-F1
#
_cell.length_a   1.000
_cell.length_b   1.000
_cell.length_c   1.000
_cell.angle_alpha   90.00
_cell.angle_beta   90.00
_cell.angle_gamma   90.00
#
_symmetry.space_group_name_H-M   'P 1'
#
loop_
_entity.id
_entity.type
_entity.pdbx_description
1 polymer ?
#
loop_
_entity_poly.entity_id
_entity_poly.type
_entity_poly.pdbx_seq_one_letter_code
_entity_poly.pdbx_strand_id
1 'polypeptide(L)'
;MYYLPYATSLRLSDLGYTNKSQSNLGITFNDLHEYVAGLKRAIKTPSEEYVQIGLEKDGKRLQINSNVLQIENELYAPIRPKRVTRSGESPSDALLRGGIEYIEVRSLDINPFSPIGVDEQQVRFLDLFMVWCVLADAPEMSSSELLCTRANWNRVILEGRKPGLTLGIGCETAQFPLPKVGKDLFRDLRRVAQTLDSIHGGEDYQKVCDELVACFDNPELTFSARILRSND
;
A
#
# COMPACT_ATOMS: atom_id res chain seq x y z
N MET A 1 -1.51 23.43 -15.36
CA MET A 1 -1.06 22.23 -14.62
C MET A 1 -2.24 21.71 -13.82
N TYR A 2 -2.54 20.42 -13.84
CA TYR A 2 -3.67 19.84 -13.08
C TYR A 2 -3.18 19.34 -11.72
N TYR A 3 -3.84 19.72 -10.63
CA TYR A 3 -3.57 19.23 -9.28
C TYR A 3 -4.83 19.29 -8.42
N LEU A 4 -4.84 18.54 -7.31
CA LEU A 4 -5.84 18.66 -6.24
C LEU A 4 -5.18 19.33 -5.02
N PRO A 5 -5.78 20.38 -4.44
CA PRO A 5 -5.10 21.24 -3.45
C PRO A 5 -4.70 20.52 -2.17
N TYR A 6 -5.38 19.41 -1.83
CA TYR A 6 -5.15 18.65 -0.60
C TYR A 6 -4.74 17.18 -0.85
N ALA A 7 -4.50 16.79 -2.10
CA ALA A 7 -4.09 15.42 -2.40
C ALA A 7 -2.70 15.11 -1.85
N THR A 8 -2.47 13.82 -1.61
CA THR A 8 -1.19 13.29 -1.15
C THR A 8 -0.49 12.47 -2.24
N SER A 9 -1.16 11.45 -2.78
CA SER A 9 -0.57 10.52 -3.75
C SER A 9 -1.56 10.16 -4.86
N LEU A 10 -1.59 10.96 -5.94
CA LEU A 10 -2.41 10.63 -7.11
C LEU A 10 -1.95 9.35 -7.81
N ARG A 11 -0.69 8.93 -7.61
CA ARG A 11 -0.18 7.63 -8.08
C ARG A 11 -1.01 6.46 -7.54
N LEU A 12 -1.52 6.57 -6.32
CA LEU A 12 -2.34 5.54 -5.68
C LEU A 12 -3.84 5.70 -5.96
N SER A 13 -4.25 6.77 -6.64
CA SER A 13 -5.64 6.99 -7.02
C SER A 13 -6.05 6.19 -8.26
N ASP A 14 -7.34 6.18 -8.56
CA ASP A 14 -7.90 5.66 -9.82
C ASP A 14 -7.31 6.27 -11.10
N LEU A 15 -6.69 7.46 -11.00
CA LEU A 15 -6.00 8.13 -12.13
C LEU A 15 -4.55 7.66 -12.30
N GLY A 16 -4.01 7.03 -11.26
CA GLY A 16 -2.63 6.60 -11.20
C GLY A 16 -2.46 5.15 -11.61
N TYR A 17 -1.65 4.44 -10.83
CA TYR A 17 -1.29 3.05 -11.11
C TYR A 17 -2.30 2.11 -10.44
N THR A 18 -3.55 2.11 -10.89
CA THR A 18 -4.57 1.16 -10.41
C THR A 18 -5.23 0.44 -11.57
N ASN A 19 -5.42 -0.87 -11.45
CA ASN A 19 -6.19 -1.63 -12.43
C ASN A 19 -7.60 -1.91 -11.88
N LYS A 20 -8.60 -1.16 -12.36
CA LYS A 20 -10.00 -1.30 -11.94
C LYS A 20 -10.57 -2.70 -12.21
N SER A 21 -10.04 -3.43 -13.19
CA SER A 21 -10.47 -4.80 -13.48
C SER A 21 -10.15 -5.78 -12.34
N GLN A 22 -9.28 -5.38 -11.39
CA GLN A 22 -8.81 -6.26 -10.31
C GLN A 22 -9.53 -6.09 -8.98
N SER A 23 -10.40 -5.08 -8.82
CA SER A 23 -11.11 -4.86 -7.54
C SER A 23 -12.07 -6.01 -7.18
N ASN A 24 -12.48 -6.81 -8.16
CA ASN A 24 -13.42 -7.92 -8.00
C ASN A 24 -12.76 -9.30 -7.98
N LEU A 25 -11.43 -9.38 -7.81
CA LEU A 25 -10.73 -10.68 -7.79
C LEU A 25 -11.04 -11.53 -6.55
N GLY A 26 -11.62 -10.93 -5.50
CA GLY A 26 -12.00 -11.65 -4.28
C GLY A 26 -10.82 -12.26 -3.52
N ILE A 27 -9.60 -11.77 -3.75
CA ILE A 27 -8.40 -12.23 -3.04
C ILE A 27 -8.40 -11.63 -1.63
N THR A 28 -8.30 -12.48 -0.62
CA THR A 28 -8.25 -12.15 0.82
C THR A 28 -6.84 -12.39 1.38
N PHE A 29 -6.61 -11.99 2.64
CA PHE A 29 -5.30 -12.08 3.31
C PHE A 29 -5.39 -12.81 4.67
N ASN A 30 -6.35 -13.72 4.82
CA ASN A 30 -6.60 -14.43 6.08
C ASN A 30 -5.74 -15.69 6.20
N ASP A 31 -5.62 -16.44 5.11
CA ASP A 31 -4.85 -17.69 5.04
C ASP A 31 -3.98 -17.75 3.78
N LEU A 32 -2.81 -18.41 3.91
CA LEU A 32 -1.84 -18.56 2.83
C LEU A 32 -2.41 -19.36 1.64
N HIS A 33 -3.08 -20.49 1.92
CA HIS A 33 -3.63 -21.34 0.87
C HIS A 33 -4.80 -20.65 0.18
N GLU A 34 -5.65 -19.95 0.93
CA GLU A 34 -6.73 -19.14 0.37
C GLU A 34 -6.18 -18.04 -0.56
N TYR A 35 -5.20 -17.27 -0.11
CA TYR A 35 -4.55 -16.23 -0.90
C TYR A 35 -3.99 -16.80 -2.22
N VAL A 36 -3.22 -17.89 -2.13
CA VAL A 36 -2.62 -18.51 -3.32
C VAL A 36 -3.70 -19.08 -4.24
N ALA A 37 -4.76 -19.69 -3.70
CA ALA A 37 -5.87 -20.19 -4.50
C ALA A 37 -6.60 -19.07 -5.24
N GLY A 38 -6.83 -17.92 -4.60
CA GLY A 38 -7.39 -16.73 -5.22
C GLY A 38 -6.52 -16.19 -6.35
N LEU A 39 -5.21 -16.06 -6.12
CA LEU A 39 -4.26 -15.61 -7.13
C LEU A 39 -4.15 -16.57 -8.33
N LYS A 40 -4.04 -17.88 -8.08
CA LYS A 40 -3.99 -18.91 -9.13
C LYS A 40 -5.30 -18.99 -9.92
N ARG A 41 -6.44 -18.67 -9.29
CA ARG A 41 -7.73 -18.54 -9.97
C ARG A 41 -7.73 -17.33 -10.90
N ALA A 42 -7.32 -16.17 -10.41
CA ALA A 42 -7.27 -14.93 -11.18
C ALA A 42 -6.44 -15.05 -12.47
N ILE A 43 -5.28 -15.73 -12.44
CA ILE A 43 -4.45 -15.96 -13.63
C ILE A 43 -5.05 -16.97 -14.63
N LYS A 44 -6.11 -17.69 -14.26
CA LYS A 44 -6.82 -18.67 -15.11
C LYS A 44 -8.21 -18.20 -15.54
N THR A 45 -8.69 -17.07 -15.01
CA THR A 45 -10.02 -16.53 -15.33
C THR A 45 -9.94 -15.70 -16.60
N PRO A 46 -10.67 -16.04 -17.68
CA PRO A 46 -10.74 -15.22 -18.89
C PRO A 46 -11.35 -13.83 -18.62
N SER A 47 -10.89 -12.82 -19.35
CA SER A 47 -11.47 -11.46 -19.33
C SER A 47 -12.12 -11.18 -20.67
N GLU A 48 -13.43 -10.86 -20.68
CA GLU A 48 -14.14 -10.49 -21.91
C GLU A 48 -13.49 -9.30 -22.61
N GLU A 49 -13.07 -8.28 -21.85
CA GLU A 49 -12.38 -7.09 -22.35
C GLU A 49 -11.08 -7.47 -23.08
N TYR A 50 -10.26 -8.33 -22.47
CA TYR A 50 -8.97 -8.72 -23.05
C TYR A 50 -9.09 -9.73 -24.18
N VAL A 51 -10.18 -10.51 -24.20
CA VAL A 51 -10.54 -11.35 -25.35
C VAL A 51 -10.86 -10.49 -26.58
N GLN A 52 -11.56 -9.36 -26.42
CA GLN A 52 -11.87 -8.45 -27.55
C GLN A 52 -10.62 -7.80 -28.16
N ILE A 53 -9.55 -7.61 -27.38
CA ILE A 53 -8.27 -7.13 -27.90
C ILE A 53 -7.61 -8.18 -28.81
N GLY A 54 -7.80 -9.46 -28.51
CA GLY A 54 -7.15 -10.58 -29.18
C GLY A 54 -5.72 -10.85 -28.70
N LEU A 55 -5.22 -12.06 -28.96
CA LEU A 55 -3.86 -12.46 -28.60
C LEU A 55 -2.82 -12.04 -29.64
N GLU A 56 -3.23 -11.91 -30.89
CA GLU A 56 -2.37 -11.61 -32.03
C GLU A 56 -3.10 -10.73 -33.02
N LYS A 57 -2.37 -9.80 -33.65
CA LYS A 57 -2.87 -8.96 -34.74
C LYS A 57 -1.76 -8.77 -35.77
N ASP A 58 -2.07 -9.00 -37.04
CA ASP A 58 -1.14 -8.87 -38.17
C ASP A 58 0.18 -9.64 -37.98
N GLY A 59 0.09 -10.87 -37.44
CA GLY A 59 1.27 -11.71 -37.17
C GLY A 59 2.05 -11.35 -35.90
N LYS A 60 1.60 -10.34 -35.13
CA LYS A 60 2.28 -9.85 -33.92
C LYS A 60 1.51 -10.21 -32.65
N ARG A 61 2.17 -10.91 -31.73
CA ARG A 61 1.64 -11.21 -30.39
C ARG A 61 1.40 -9.92 -29.61
N LEU A 62 0.18 -9.74 -29.12
CA LEU A 62 -0.24 -8.57 -28.32
C LEU A 62 -0.21 -8.83 -26.82
N GLN A 63 -0.51 -10.06 -26.40
CA GLN A 63 -0.69 -10.45 -24.99
C GLN A 63 -0.17 -11.88 -24.76
N ILE A 64 0.20 -12.22 -23.53
CA ILE A 64 0.59 -13.59 -23.14
C ILE A 64 -0.64 -14.50 -23.17
N ASN A 65 -1.75 -14.07 -22.56
CA ASN A 65 -3.07 -14.69 -22.58
C ASN A 65 -4.14 -13.58 -22.47
N SER A 66 -5.42 -13.97 -22.47
CA SER A 66 -6.56 -13.05 -22.33
C SER A 66 -7.29 -13.24 -20.99
N ASN A 67 -6.55 -13.59 -19.94
CA ASN A 67 -7.07 -13.77 -18.59
C ASN A 67 -7.03 -12.44 -17.82
N VAL A 68 -7.79 -12.34 -16.74
CA VAL A 68 -7.83 -11.14 -15.87
C VAL A 68 -6.43 -10.74 -15.41
N LEU A 69 -5.57 -11.73 -15.13
CA LEU A 69 -4.14 -11.54 -14.95
C LEU A 69 -3.39 -12.46 -15.93
N GLN A 70 -2.43 -11.90 -16.66
CA GLN A 70 -1.58 -12.69 -17.54
C GLN A 70 -0.58 -13.53 -16.75
N ILE A 71 0.00 -12.92 -15.72
CA ILE A 71 0.90 -13.54 -14.74
C ILE A 71 0.66 -12.94 -13.35
N GLU A 72 1.15 -13.61 -12.32
CA GLU A 72 0.95 -13.21 -10.91
C GLU A 72 1.46 -11.79 -10.60
N ASN A 73 2.51 -11.34 -11.29
CA ASN A 73 3.11 -10.03 -11.06
C ASN A 73 2.17 -8.87 -11.41
N GLU A 74 1.15 -9.11 -12.25
CA GLU A 74 0.16 -8.13 -12.69
C GLU A 74 -0.85 -7.77 -11.61
N LEU A 75 -0.98 -8.57 -10.53
CA LEU A 75 -1.87 -8.27 -9.41
C LEU A 75 -1.46 -6.98 -8.69
N TYR A 76 -2.07 -5.84 -9.00
CA TYR A 76 -1.80 -4.60 -8.28
C TYR A 76 -2.34 -4.65 -6.86
N ALA A 77 -1.42 -4.61 -5.89
CA ALA A 77 -1.73 -4.56 -4.47
C ALA A 77 -0.74 -3.60 -3.78
N PRO A 78 -1.19 -2.83 -2.76
CA PRO A 78 -0.33 -1.88 -2.04
C PRO A 78 0.72 -2.58 -1.18
N ILE A 79 0.50 -3.85 -0.82
CA ILE A 79 1.42 -4.72 -0.11
C ILE A 79 1.26 -6.15 -0.63
N ARG A 80 2.34 -6.94 -0.68
CA ARG A 80 2.31 -8.33 -1.15
C ARG A 80 3.11 -9.28 -0.25
N PRO A 81 2.62 -10.50 0.02
CA PRO A 81 3.45 -11.55 0.61
C PRO A 81 4.45 -12.06 -0.44
N LYS A 82 5.68 -12.35 0.00
CA LYS A 82 6.77 -12.75 -0.89
C LYS A 82 7.62 -13.87 -0.31
N ARG A 83 8.23 -14.62 -1.23
CA ARG A 83 9.33 -15.55 -1.00
C ARG A 83 10.22 -15.54 -2.23
N VAL A 84 11.53 -15.70 -2.02
CA VAL A 84 12.49 -15.81 -3.12
C VAL A 84 12.19 -17.09 -3.91
N THR A 85 11.98 -16.94 -5.22
CA THR A 85 11.68 -18.04 -6.13
C THR A 85 12.95 -18.81 -6.48
N ARG A 86 12.83 -20.13 -6.62
CA ARG A 86 13.84 -20.96 -7.29
C ARG A 86 13.76 -20.74 -8.81
N SER A 87 14.78 -21.19 -9.53
CA SER A 87 14.76 -21.15 -11.00
C SER A 87 13.54 -21.91 -11.53
N GLY A 88 12.74 -21.25 -12.38
CA GLY A 88 11.51 -21.79 -12.96
C GLY A 88 10.29 -21.85 -12.03
N GLU A 89 10.42 -21.41 -10.77
CA GLU A 89 9.34 -21.42 -9.79
C GLU A 89 8.48 -20.15 -9.89
N SER A 90 7.16 -20.30 -9.91
CA SER A 90 6.25 -19.15 -9.85
C SER A 90 6.21 -18.54 -8.43
N PRO A 91 5.92 -17.24 -8.28
CA PRO A 91 5.79 -16.63 -6.95
C PRO A 91 4.82 -17.37 -6.01
N SER A 92 3.67 -17.82 -6.52
CA SER A 92 2.68 -18.55 -5.73
C SER A 92 3.14 -19.97 -5.36
N ASP A 93 3.91 -20.64 -6.21
CA ASP A 93 4.51 -21.94 -5.87
C ASP A 93 5.58 -21.79 -4.78
N ALA A 94 6.38 -20.73 -4.85
CA ALA A 94 7.35 -20.43 -3.78
C ALA A 94 6.63 -20.23 -2.44
N LEU A 95 5.56 -19.44 -2.42
CA LEU A 95 4.73 -19.21 -1.24
C LEU A 95 4.15 -20.52 -0.68
N LEU A 96 3.60 -21.40 -1.52
CA LEU A 96 3.09 -22.71 -1.07
C LEU A 96 4.20 -23.62 -0.54
N ARG A 97 5.40 -23.57 -1.15
CA ARG A 97 6.53 -24.42 -0.77
C ARG A 97 7.07 -24.07 0.61
N GLY A 98 7.21 -22.79 0.92
CA GLY A 98 7.95 -22.35 2.11
C GLY A 98 7.22 -21.38 3.02
N GLY A 99 5.96 -21.04 2.73
CA GLY A 99 5.26 -19.96 3.40
C GLY A 99 5.79 -18.57 3.03
N ILE A 100 5.31 -17.56 3.74
CA ILE A 100 5.74 -16.16 3.55
C ILE A 100 7.14 -16.00 4.15
N GLU A 101 8.05 -15.37 3.42
CA GLU A 101 9.43 -15.09 3.86
C GLU A 101 9.61 -13.62 4.22
N TYR A 102 9.04 -12.74 3.40
CA TYR A 102 9.05 -11.29 3.61
C TYR A 102 7.81 -10.65 2.99
N ILE A 103 7.60 -9.37 3.27
CA ILE A 103 6.55 -8.55 2.67
C ILE A 103 7.15 -7.46 1.79
N GLU A 104 6.46 -7.13 0.70
CA GLU A 104 6.83 -6.05 -0.20
C GLU A 104 5.79 -4.92 -0.07
N VAL A 105 6.18 -3.81 0.55
CA VAL A 105 5.37 -2.58 0.62
C VAL A 105 5.57 -1.79 -0.66
N ARG A 106 4.49 -1.48 -1.37
CA ARG A 106 4.51 -0.91 -2.73
C ARG A 106 3.83 0.47 -2.81
N SER A 107 3.39 0.99 -1.68
CA SER A 107 2.62 2.24 -1.60
C SER A 107 3.48 3.50 -1.49
N LEU A 108 4.81 3.41 -1.41
CA LEU A 108 5.68 4.58 -1.42
C LEU A 108 5.75 5.22 -2.81
N ASP A 109 5.53 6.53 -2.86
CA ASP A 109 5.91 7.34 -4.02
C ASP A 109 7.41 7.66 -3.97
N ILE A 110 7.98 8.02 -5.12
CA ILE A 110 9.36 8.52 -5.18
C ILE A 110 9.47 9.77 -4.31
N ASN A 111 10.42 9.78 -3.39
CA ASN A 111 10.76 10.96 -2.60
C ASN A 111 11.52 11.98 -3.47
N PRO A 112 10.90 13.12 -3.81
CA PRO A 112 11.52 14.11 -4.68
C PRO A 112 12.63 14.93 -3.98
N PHE A 113 12.77 14.78 -2.66
CA PHE A 113 13.76 15.49 -1.84
C PHE A 113 15.02 14.66 -1.58
N SER A 114 15.08 13.43 -2.12
CA SER A 114 16.24 12.54 -2.03
C SER A 114 16.75 12.21 -3.44
N PRO A 115 18.07 12.27 -3.71
CA PRO A 115 18.63 11.94 -5.02
C PRO A 115 18.45 10.46 -5.40
N ILE A 116 18.19 9.58 -4.43
CA ILE A 116 17.96 8.15 -4.65
C ILE A 116 16.47 7.76 -4.58
N GLY A 117 15.56 8.75 -4.46
CA GLY A 117 14.11 8.53 -4.46
C GLY A 117 13.53 7.95 -3.17
N VAL A 118 14.36 7.78 -2.12
CA VAL A 118 13.97 7.34 -0.77
C VAL A 118 15.01 7.86 0.24
N ASP A 119 14.65 8.02 1.52
CA ASP A 119 15.59 8.39 2.57
C ASP A 119 15.47 7.52 3.83
N GLU A 120 16.39 7.73 4.77
CA GLU A 120 16.48 6.99 6.03
C GLU A 120 15.25 7.20 6.93
N GLN A 121 14.67 8.40 6.94
CA GLN A 121 13.47 8.70 7.72
C GLN A 121 12.30 7.82 7.26
N GLN A 122 12.10 7.68 5.95
CA GLN A 122 11.06 6.81 5.39
C GLN A 122 11.29 5.33 5.75
N VAL A 123 12.52 4.84 5.68
CA VAL A 123 12.85 3.44 6.02
C VAL A 123 12.59 3.17 7.50
N ARG A 124 13.09 4.03 8.40
CA ARG A 124 12.88 3.87 9.84
C ARG A 124 11.41 3.96 10.23
N PHE A 125 10.64 4.85 9.61
CA PHE A 125 9.20 4.89 9.81
C PHE A 125 8.52 3.58 9.40
N LEU A 126 8.91 3.00 8.26
CA LEU A 126 8.35 1.72 7.81
C LEU A 126 8.74 0.57 8.74
N ASP A 127 9.95 0.53 9.30
CA ASP A 127 10.31 -0.47 10.31
C ASP A 127 9.34 -0.41 11.50
N LEU A 128 9.13 0.79 12.05
CA LEU A 128 8.22 1.02 13.18
C LEU A 128 6.79 0.60 12.85
N PHE A 129 6.29 1.03 11.69
CA PHE A 129 4.92 0.76 11.28
C PHE A 129 4.70 -0.73 10.98
N MET A 130 5.65 -1.41 10.34
CA MET A 130 5.56 -2.84 10.08
C MET A 130 5.62 -3.68 11.36
N VAL A 131 6.48 -3.32 12.31
CA VAL A 131 6.51 -3.99 13.63
C VAL A 131 5.18 -3.77 14.36
N TRP A 132 4.62 -2.56 14.35
CA TRP A 132 3.31 -2.30 14.96
C TRP A 132 2.19 -3.12 14.30
N CYS A 133 2.20 -3.27 12.97
CA CYS A 133 1.23 -4.11 12.26
C CYS A 133 1.31 -5.61 12.63
N VAL A 134 2.47 -6.09 13.08
CA VAL A 134 2.62 -7.47 13.60
C VAL A 134 2.08 -7.59 15.02
N LEU A 135 2.15 -6.53 15.82
CA LEU A 135 1.75 -6.53 17.23
C LEU A 135 0.26 -6.28 17.43
N ALA A 136 -0.38 -5.52 16.52
CA ALA A 136 -1.78 -5.19 16.61
C ALA A 136 -2.65 -6.40 16.22
N ASP A 137 -3.66 -6.72 17.04
CA ASP A 137 -4.66 -7.73 16.68
C ASP A 137 -5.39 -7.31 15.39
N ALA A 138 -5.39 -8.20 14.40
CA ALA A 138 -6.02 -7.99 13.11
C ALA A 138 -7.01 -9.14 12.85
N PRO A 139 -8.31 -8.94 13.12
CA PRO A 139 -9.34 -9.92 12.76
C PRO A 139 -9.29 -10.23 11.26
N GLU A 140 -9.67 -11.47 10.91
CA GLU A 140 -9.86 -11.85 9.50
C GLU A 140 -10.84 -10.89 8.81
N MET A 141 -10.57 -10.59 7.55
CA MET A 141 -11.38 -9.71 6.73
C MET A 141 -11.85 -10.44 5.47
N SER A 142 -13.16 -10.39 5.24
CA SER A 142 -13.77 -10.72 3.95
C SER A 142 -13.32 -9.76 2.85
N SER A 143 -13.52 -10.14 1.59
CA SER A 143 -13.24 -9.27 0.45
C SER A 143 -14.02 -7.95 0.51
N SER A 144 -15.25 -7.95 1.02
CA SER A 144 -16.04 -6.74 1.25
C SER A 144 -15.46 -5.83 2.33
N GLU A 145 -14.95 -6.40 3.43
CA GLU A 145 -14.31 -5.64 4.50
C GLU A 145 -12.99 -5.03 4.01
N LEU A 146 -12.21 -5.78 3.23
CA LEU A 146 -11.01 -5.25 2.56
C LEU A 146 -11.34 -4.08 1.64
N LEU A 147 -12.44 -4.13 0.89
CA LEU A 147 -12.91 -3.00 0.08
C LEU A 147 -13.29 -1.80 0.96
N CYS A 148 -13.92 -2.03 2.11
CA CYS A 148 -14.25 -0.97 3.06
C CYS A 148 -13.00 -0.24 3.57
N THR A 149 -11.87 -0.93 3.77
CA THR A 149 -10.62 -0.24 4.20
C THR A 149 -10.14 0.82 3.20
N ARG A 150 -10.48 0.68 1.91
CA ARG A 150 -10.11 1.64 0.86
C ARG A 150 -10.78 3.00 1.04
N ALA A 151 -11.87 3.10 1.79
CA ALA A 151 -12.55 4.37 2.04
C ALA A 151 -11.61 5.41 2.67
N ASN A 152 -10.85 5.01 3.69
CA ASN A 152 -9.86 5.89 4.32
C ASN A 152 -8.66 6.15 3.41
N TRP A 153 -8.18 5.15 2.65
CA TRP A 153 -7.13 5.35 1.66
C TRP A 153 -7.53 6.44 0.65
N ASN A 154 -8.71 6.34 0.05
CA ASN A 154 -9.18 7.30 -0.95
C ASN A 154 -9.31 8.73 -0.38
N ARG A 155 -9.81 8.87 0.86
CA ARG A 155 -9.84 10.17 1.55
C ARG A 155 -8.44 10.76 1.70
N VAL A 156 -7.48 9.97 2.17
CA VAL A 156 -6.09 10.44 2.36
C VAL A 156 -5.41 10.73 1.02
N ILE A 157 -5.63 9.88 0.01
CA ILE A 157 -5.09 10.04 -1.34
C ILE A 157 -5.53 11.36 -1.98
N LEU A 158 -6.84 11.64 -1.98
CA LEU A 158 -7.42 12.76 -2.72
C LEU A 158 -7.46 14.06 -1.93
N GLU A 159 -7.60 14.00 -0.60
CA GLU A 159 -7.76 15.17 0.25
C GLU A 159 -7.14 15.03 1.65
N GLY A 160 -6.10 14.19 1.82
CA GLY A 160 -5.49 13.88 3.12
C GLY A 160 -4.93 15.06 3.90
N ARG A 161 -4.64 16.18 3.23
CA ARG A 161 -4.17 17.42 3.88
C ARG A 161 -5.28 18.41 4.22
N LYS A 162 -6.53 18.08 3.90
CA LYS A 162 -7.67 19.00 4.09
C LYS A 162 -7.92 19.23 5.58
N PRO A 163 -7.98 20.49 6.04
CA PRO A 163 -8.31 20.81 7.43
C PRO A 163 -9.68 20.21 7.83
N GLY A 164 -9.73 19.58 9.00
CA GLY A 164 -10.95 18.97 9.52
C GLY A 164 -11.32 17.61 8.88
N LEU A 165 -10.45 17.00 8.06
CA LEU A 165 -10.70 15.66 7.53
C LEU A 165 -10.89 14.63 8.66
N THR A 166 -11.94 13.81 8.53
CA THR A 166 -12.24 12.69 9.43
C THR A 166 -12.12 11.35 8.71
N LEU A 167 -11.83 10.32 9.49
CA LEU A 167 -11.74 8.91 9.09
C LEU A 167 -12.84 8.10 9.79
N GLY A 168 -13.15 6.91 9.24
CA GLY A 168 -14.12 5.96 9.80
C GLY A 168 -13.49 4.58 10.05
N ILE A 169 -14.24 3.66 10.66
CA ILE A 169 -13.85 2.25 10.75
C ILE A 169 -14.52 1.51 9.59
N GLY A 170 -13.72 0.94 8.68
CA GLY A 170 -14.24 0.32 7.47
C GLY A 170 -15.16 1.26 6.66
N CYS A 171 -16.41 0.86 6.46
CA CYS A 171 -17.43 1.60 5.72
C CYS A 171 -18.31 2.50 6.61
N GLU A 172 -18.05 2.58 7.91
CA GLU A 172 -18.82 3.43 8.82
C GLU A 172 -18.62 4.92 8.55
N THR A 173 -19.55 5.73 9.07
CA THR A 173 -19.50 7.19 8.97
C THR A 173 -18.20 7.74 9.58
N ALA A 174 -17.58 8.68 8.88
CA ALA A 174 -16.33 9.28 9.30
C ALA A 174 -16.53 10.21 10.49
N GLN A 175 -15.91 9.89 11.62
CA GLN A 175 -16.09 10.62 12.88
C GLN A 175 -14.77 10.86 13.63
N PHE A 176 -13.68 10.23 13.22
CA PHE A 176 -12.39 10.34 13.92
C PHE A 176 -11.49 11.36 13.20
N PRO A 177 -11.13 12.50 13.81
CA PRO A 177 -10.26 13.48 13.18
C PRO A 177 -8.89 12.87 12.82
N LEU A 178 -8.44 13.06 11.58
CA LEU A 178 -7.19 12.48 11.09
C LEU A 178 -5.98 12.81 12.00
N PRO A 179 -5.80 14.04 12.52
CA PRO A 179 -4.69 14.34 13.41
C PRO A 179 -4.71 13.54 14.71
N LYS A 180 -5.92 13.29 15.25
CA LYS A 180 -6.09 12.51 16.48
C LYS A 180 -5.74 11.05 16.25
N VAL A 181 -6.22 10.45 15.15
CA VAL A 181 -5.89 9.07 14.76
C VAL A 181 -4.38 8.89 14.56
N GLY A 182 -3.74 9.81 13.84
CA GLY A 182 -2.29 9.79 13.61
C GLY A 182 -1.48 9.86 14.90
N LYS A 183 -1.82 10.78 15.80
CA LYS A 183 -1.17 10.89 17.11
C LYS A 183 -1.41 9.68 18.00
N ASP A 184 -2.57 9.06 17.90
CA ASP A 184 -2.88 7.84 18.65
C ASP A 184 -1.98 6.68 18.18
N LEU A 185 -1.83 6.49 16.87
CA LEU A 185 -0.87 5.54 16.29
C LEU A 185 0.58 5.87 16.71
N PHE A 186 0.99 7.14 16.62
CA PHE A 186 2.37 7.53 16.93
C PHE A 186 2.76 7.35 18.40
N ARG A 187 1.81 7.31 19.33
CA ARG A 187 2.11 6.90 20.72
C ARG A 187 2.58 5.46 20.80
N ASP A 188 1.98 4.56 20.01
CA ASP A 188 2.39 3.17 19.97
C ASP A 188 3.71 3.02 19.19
N LEU A 189 3.86 3.70 18.05
CA LEU A 189 5.11 3.70 17.29
C LEU A 189 6.29 4.20 18.13
N ARG A 190 6.08 5.20 19.01
CA ARG A 190 7.13 5.68 19.93
C ARG A 190 7.59 4.59 20.90
N ARG A 191 6.69 3.72 21.37
CA ARG A 191 7.05 2.59 22.26
C ARG A 191 7.87 1.53 21.52
N VAL A 192 7.53 1.27 20.26
CA VAL A 192 8.34 0.41 19.38
C VAL A 192 9.72 1.04 19.15
N ALA A 193 9.77 2.34 18.88
CA ALA A 193 11.01 3.08 18.67
C ALA A 193 11.95 3.01 19.88
N GLN A 194 11.43 3.19 21.09
CA GLN A 194 12.20 3.04 22.34
C GLN A 194 12.85 1.66 22.45
N THR A 195 12.14 0.61 22.04
CA THR A 195 12.66 -0.76 22.06
C THR A 195 13.79 -0.93 21.05
N LEU A 196 13.59 -0.50 19.79
CA LEU A 196 14.62 -0.59 18.75
C LEU A 196 15.87 0.24 19.08
N ASP A 197 15.69 1.49 19.54
CA ASP A 197 16.77 2.36 19.96
C ASP A 197 17.55 1.77 21.15
N SER A 198 16.89 1.11 22.09
CA SER A 198 17.57 0.47 23.23
C SER A 198 18.48 -0.70 22.83
N ILE A 199 18.19 -1.35 21.70
CA ILE A 199 18.96 -2.48 21.16
C ILE A 199 20.13 -1.98 20.30
N HIS A 200 19.88 -1.00 19.42
CA HIS A 200 20.87 -0.49 18.48
C HIS A 200 21.77 0.61 19.06
N GLY A 201 21.33 1.24 20.15
CA GLY A 201 21.93 2.45 20.69
C GLY A 201 21.53 3.71 19.91
N GLY A 202 21.51 4.85 20.59
CA GLY A 202 21.07 6.13 20.01
C GLY A 202 19.59 6.42 20.22
N GLU A 203 19.04 7.34 19.41
CA GLU A 203 17.66 7.83 19.51
C GLU A 203 17.04 8.07 18.12
N ASP A 204 17.56 7.40 17.08
CA ASP A 204 17.21 7.70 15.70
C ASP A 204 15.75 7.36 15.39
N TYR A 205 15.23 6.23 15.88
CA TYR A 205 13.82 5.87 15.68
C TYR A 205 12.90 6.82 16.44
N GLN A 206 13.26 7.20 17.67
CA GLN A 206 12.47 8.17 18.44
C GLN A 206 12.44 9.56 17.79
N LYS A 207 13.56 10.04 17.24
CA LYS A 207 13.61 11.30 16.47
C LYS A 207 12.68 11.26 15.26
N VAL A 208 12.68 10.16 14.51
CA VAL A 208 11.75 9.97 13.38
C VAL A 208 10.28 10.04 13.84
N CYS A 209 9.94 9.49 15.00
CA CYS A 209 8.60 9.66 15.58
C CYS A 209 8.27 11.14 15.86
N ASP A 210 9.19 11.87 16.49
CA ASP A 210 9.02 13.28 16.86
C ASP A 210 8.88 14.20 15.63
N GLU A 211 9.64 13.94 14.57
CA GLU A 211 9.57 14.68 13.31
C GLU A 211 8.26 14.42 12.57
N LEU A 212 7.88 13.15 12.41
CA LEU A 212 6.73 12.78 11.59
C LEU A 212 5.39 13.03 12.28
N VAL A 213 5.31 12.96 13.62
CA VAL A 213 4.06 13.23 14.33
C VAL A 213 3.61 14.69 14.15
N ALA A 214 4.55 15.61 13.94
CA ALA A 214 4.26 17.03 13.70
C ALA A 214 3.47 17.27 12.40
N CYS A 215 3.58 16.36 11.41
CA CYS A 215 2.83 16.44 10.15
C CYS A 215 1.31 16.39 10.35
N PHE A 216 0.84 15.79 11.45
CA PHE A 216 -0.59 15.71 11.74
C PHE A 216 -1.18 17.03 12.22
N ASP A 217 -0.41 17.86 12.93
CA ASP A 217 -0.82 19.21 13.30
C ASP A 217 -0.54 20.22 12.20
N ASN A 218 0.50 19.98 11.41
CA ASN A 218 0.91 20.84 10.31
C ASN A 218 1.09 20.04 9.02
N PRO A 219 0.03 19.88 8.20
CA PRO A 219 0.10 19.15 6.93
C PRO A 219 1.11 19.72 5.93
N GLU A 220 1.54 20.97 6.11
CA GLU A 220 2.53 21.65 5.27
C GLU A 220 3.95 21.06 5.40
N LEU A 221 4.20 20.22 6.40
CA LEU A 221 5.46 19.49 6.56
C LEU A 221 5.53 18.22 5.69
N THR A 222 4.37 17.71 5.25
CA THR A 222 4.31 16.50 4.43
C THR A 222 4.95 16.69 3.06
N PHE A 223 5.39 15.59 2.44
CA PHE A 223 6.02 15.63 1.13
C PHE A 223 5.11 16.22 0.05
N SER A 224 3.81 15.89 0.08
CA SER A 224 2.85 16.34 -0.91
C SER A 224 2.58 17.85 -0.84
N ALA A 225 2.57 18.45 0.36
CA ALA A 225 2.50 19.91 0.50
C ALA A 225 3.78 20.58 0.00
N ARG A 226 4.95 20.05 0.41
CA ARG A 226 6.26 20.59 0.02
C ARG A 226 6.46 20.57 -1.49
N ILE A 227 6.12 19.47 -2.17
CA ILE A 227 6.30 19.35 -3.63
C ILE A 227 5.25 20.17 -4.40
N LEU A 228 4.03 20.32 -3.87
CA LEU A 228 3.02 21.15 -4.52
C LEU A 228 3.45 22.62 -4.52
N ARG A 229 3.99 23.12 -3.39
CA ARG A 229 4.52 24.49 -3.29
C ARG A 229 5.73 24.75 -4.19
N SER A 230 6.56 23.74 -4.48
CA SER A 230 7.70 23.93 -5.40
C SER A 230 7.30 23.94 -6.88
N ASN A 231 6.03 23.66 -7.18
CA ASN A 231 5.47 23.77 -8.53
C ASN A 231 4.71 25.09 -8.77
N ASP A 232 4.64 25.97 -7.76
CA ASP A 232 4.21 27.37 -7.88
C ASP A 232 5.41 28.28 -8.17
#